data_AF-A0A6C0FL91-F1
#
_entry.id   AF-A0A6C0FL91-F1
#
_cell.length_a   1.000
_cell.length_b   1.000
_cell.length_c   1.000
_cell.angle_alpha   90.00
_cell.angle_beta   90.00
_cell.angle_gamma   90.00
#
_symmetry.space_group_name_H-M   'P 1'
#
loop_
_entity.id
_entity.type
_entity.pdbx_description
1 polymer ?
#
loop_
_entity_poly.entity_id
_entity_poly.type
_entity_poly.pdbx_seq_one_letter_code
_entity_poly.pdbx_strand_id
1 'polypeptide(L)'
;MTTTAKLDSARVELSPGTEAVVPLQIRNTGDVVEGYRIEVLGAPAAWTTVEPAVIEGLYPGTSTTATVRFAPPRSAAVPAGTLDFGIRVVPFEHVDETVIPEGVVEVLPFLDTTAELLPRTSHGRSGARHRVALDNRGNVPVTVSLTAADDNGALGFRVRPQILAVNPGTVEFADVRVKPETRLWRGPDVTMPFTVTAAAENTTPVLLDGAHVQVATIPKWFFKALLALLLLLALLALLWFTLLKPVIESAAKSSVEDEVAQAQEAAAAAQQAATAAQQSSTGAGQAAAAAQEQVAQMEDLTQNFLPPTEILTPTTQRMTVQTPPSPTAVDADPFVVPDGGTFRLTDLVLNNPQGDFGRLLLTQTPAGGDPAVLFDVALENFRDNDFHFQTPIVLPSGTALTMSVICRAPGQPQNETSPPTQCDDALVFSGQLAVPAPPPAP
;
A
#
# COMPACT_ATOMS: atom_id res chain seq x y z
N MET A 1 51.04 42.86 -18.11
CA MET A 1 50.71 41.66 -18.90
C MET A 1 52.02 41.10 -19.43
N THR A 2 52.58 40.18 -18.67
CA THR A 2 53.80 39.41 -18.95
C THR A 2 53.51 38.20 -19.83
N THR A 3 52.23 37.86 -20.05
CA THR A 3 51.80 36.68 -20.81
C THR A 3 50.68 37.01 -21.79
N THR A 4 50.70 36.35 -22.96
CA THR A 4 49.54 36.31 -23.87
C THR A 4 49.19 34.86 -24.19
N ALA A 5 47.90 34.51 -24.16
CA ALA A 5 47.40 33.19 -24.53
C ALA A 5 46.30 33.32 -25.58
N LYS A 6 46.29 32.42 -26.58
CA LYS A 6 45.31 32.43 -27.68
C LYS A 6 44.94 31.01 -28.08
N LEU A 7 43.64 30.76 -28.21
CA LEU A 7 43.09 29.55 -28.81
C LEU A 7 43.12 29.64 -30.34
N ASP A 8 43.48 28.53 -30.99
CA ASP A 8 43.45 28.45 -32.46
C ASP A 8 42.01 28.53 -33.00
N SER A 9 41.06 27.94 -32.27
CA SER A 9 39.62 28.13 -32.48
C SER A 9 38.92 28.44 -31.17
N ALA A 10 38.07 29.48 -31.18
CA ALA A 10 37.19 29.82 -30.07
C ALA A 10 35.84 29.09 -30.13
N ARG A 11 35.57 28.32 -31.20
CA ARG A 11 34.36 27.50 -31.35
C ARG A 11 34.73 26.07 -31.73
N VAL A 12 34.17 25.11 -31.00
CA VAL A 12 34.35 23.68 -31.25
C VAL A 12 32.99 23.04 -31.33
N GLU A 13 32.73 22.29 -32.39
CA GLU A 13 31.51 21.50 -32.53
C GLU A 13 31.88 20.02 -32.46
N LEU A 14 31.14 19.24 -31.67
CA LEU A 14 31.40 17.81 -31.50
C LEU A 14 30.14 17.03 -31.11
N SER A 15 30.14 15.74 -31.40
CA SER A 15 29.12 14.80 -30.93
C SER A 15 29.53 14.14 -29.62
N PRO A 16 28.62 13.85 -28.68
CA PRO A 16 28.94 13.07 -27.49
C PRO A 16 29.57 11.72 -27.82
N GLY A 17 30.66 11.38 -27.12
CA GLY A 17 31.50 10.20 -27.37
C GLY A 17 32.57 10.38 -28.44
N THR A 18 32.70 11.56 -29.03
CA THR A 18 33.81 11.92 -29.93
C THR A 18 34.78 12.86 -29.24
N GLU A 19 35.96 13.05 -29.84
CA GLU A 19 36.97 13.96 -29.33
C GLU A 19 37.23 15.10 -30.31
N ALA A 20 37.50 16.29 -29.76
CA ALA A 20 37.97 17.44 -30.50
C ALA A 20 39.21 18.03 -29.82
N VAL A 21 40.14 18.54 -30.62
CA VAL A 21 41.43 19.06 -30.12
C VAL A 21 41.61 20.49 -30.59
N VAL A 22 41.92 21.38 -29.65
CA VAL A 22 42.21 22.79 -29.92
C VAL A 22 43.60 23.16 -29.39
N PRO A 23 44.52 23.62 -30.25
CA PRO A 23 45.79 24.18 -29.82
C PRO A 23 45.60 25.49 -29.02
N LEU A 24 46.26 25.59 -27.87
CA LEU A 24 46.41 26.80 -27.06
C LEU A 24 47.85 27.30 -27.20
N GLN A 25 48.01 28.45 -27.85
CA GLN A 25 49.31 29.12 -27.95
C GLN A 25 49.52 30.03 -26.74
N ILE A 26 50.66 29.86 -26.07
CA ILE A 26 51.08 30.69 -24.93
C ILE A 26 52.40 31.35 -25.30
N ARG A 27 52.51 32.65 -25.06
CA ARG A 27 53.72 33.44 -25.31
C ARG A 27 54.13 34.19 -24.07
N ASN A 28 55.41 34.05 -23.70
CA ASN A 28 56.03 34.88 -22.68
C ASN A 28 56.44 36.22 -23.30
N THR A 29 55.85 37.30 -22.81
CA THR A 29 56.14 38.69 -23.20
C THR A 29 56.90 39.47 -22.12
N GLY A 30 57.21 38.83 -20.99
CA GLY A 30 58.08 39.36 -19.95
C GLY A 30 59.57 39.25 -20.31
N ASP A 31 60.40 39.67 -19.37
CA ASP A 31 61.87 39.71 -19.46
C ASP A 31 62.56 38.59 -18.66
N VAL A 32 61.80 37.81 -17.88
CA VAL A 32 62.28 36.64 -17.13
C VAL A 32 61.72 35.33 -17.70
N VAL A 33 62.42 34.22 -17.42
CA VAL A 33 61.90 32.87 -17.71
C VAL A 33 60.70 32.61 -16.79
N GLU A 34 59.59 32.15 -17.38
CA GLU A 34 58.32 32.01 -16.67
C GLU A 34 57.75 30.59 -16.80
N GLY A 35 57.14 30.09 -15.74
CA GLY A 35 56.40 28.83 -15.74
C GLY A 35 54.89 29.07 -15.79
N TYR A 36 54.12 28.14 -16.36
CA TYR A 36 52.67 28.27 -16.48
C TYR A 36 51.95 27.05 -15.96
N ARG A 37 50.87 27.26 -15.20
CA ARG A 37 49.85 26.23 -14.93
C ARG A 37 48.59 26.56 -15.72
N ILE A 38 48.03 25.53 -16.35
CA ILE A 38 46.89 25.65 -17.25
C ILE A 38 45.73 24.83 -16.68
N GLU A 39 44.57 25.47 -16.51
CA GLU A 39 43.38 24.86 -15.93
C GLU A 39 42.15 25.22 -16.77
N VAL A 40 41.27 24.24 -17.01
CA VAL A 40 40.02 24.44 -17.75
C VAL A 40 38.93 24.88 -16.79
N LEU A 41 38.15 25.89 -17.17
CA LEU A 41 37.03 26.45 -16.44
C LEU A 41 35.72 26.25 -17.21
N GLY A 42 34.61 26.26 -16.49
CA GLY A 42 33.25 26.11 -17.04
C GLY A 42 32.77 24.65 -17.04
N ALA A 43 31.55 24.44 -17.56
CA ALA A 43 30.93 23.12 -17.62
C ALA A 43 31.78 22.07 -18.39
N PRO A 44 32.52 22.43 -19.46
CA PRO A 44 33.38 21.49 -20.16
C PRO A 44 34.58 20.93 -19.39
N ALA A 45 34.97 21.56 -18.28
CA ALA A 45 36.16 21.15 -17.53
C ALA A 45 36.13 19.69 -17.06
N ALA A 46 34.94 19.13 -16.78
CA ALA A 46 34.78 17.76 -16.32
C ALA A 46 35.18 16.69 -17.35
N TRP A 47 35.24 17.04 -18.64
CA TRP A 47 35.54 16.14 -19.74
C TRP A 47 36.58 16.72 -20.72
N THR A 48 37.37 17.68 -20.24
CA THR A 48 38.43 18.32 -21.01
C THR A 48 39.78 18.10 -20.33
N THR A 49 40.81 17.74 -21.10
CA THR A 49 42.18 17.62 -20.61
C THR A 49 43.10 18.59 -21.36
N VAL A 50 44.16 19.04 -20.69
CA VAL A 50 45.19 19.92 -21.27
C VAL A 50 46.55 19.27 -21.12
N GLU A 51 47.28 19.14 -22.23
CA GLU A 51 48.60 18.53 -22.25
C GLU A 51 49.62 19.41 -23.02
N PRO A 52 50.73 19.83 -22.38
CA PRO A 52 51.02 19.71 -20.96
C PRO A 52 50.18 20.68 -20.10
N ALA A 53 49.71 20.25 -18.93
CA ALA A 53 48.98 21.11 -17.98
C ALA A 53 49.90 22.09 -17.22
N VAL A 54 51.20 21.78 -17.18
CA VAL A 54 52.25 22.63 -16.59
C VAL A 54 53.37 22.78 -17.61
N ILE A 55 53.79 24.02 -17.86
CA ILE A 55 54.91 24.35 -18.72
C ILE A 55 56.02 24.90 -17.83
N GLU A 56 57.14 24.19 -17.78
CA GLU A 56 58.31 24.59 -17.01
C GLU A 56 59.26 25.39 -17.91
N GLY A 57 59.48 26.66 -17.57
CA GLY A 57 60.58 27.45 -18.11
C GLY A 57 60.44 27.90 -19.57
N LEU A 58 59.44 28.76 -19.86
CA LEU A 58 59.30 29.44 -21.15
C LEU A 58 60.16 30.71 -21.19
N TYR A 59 61.13 30.77 -22.11
CA TYR A 59 62.03 31.91 -22.26
C TYR A 59 61.32 33.19 -22.74
N PRO A 60 61.80 34.38 -22.34
CA PRO A 60 61.33 35.67 -22.85
C PRO A 60 61.18 35.71 -24.37
N GLY A 61 60.06 36.23 -24.85
CA GLY A 61 59.76 36.42 -26.28
C GLY A 61 59.37 35.15 -27.05
N THR A 62 59.50 33.96 -26.44
CA THR A 62 59.20 32.67 -27.07
C THR A 62 57.74 32.24 -26.89
N SER A 63 57.29 31.29 -27.71
CA SER A 63 55.94 30.74 -27.66
C SER A 63 55.98 29.22 -27.63
N THR A 64 54.97 28.64 -27.00
CA THR A 64 54.76 27.20 -26.88
C THR A 64 53.27 26.90 -27.09
N THR A 65 52.96 25.64 -27.38
CA THR A 65 51.60 25.20 -27.66
C THR A 65 51.23 24.08 -26.68
N ALA A 66 50.14 24.27 -25.95
CA ALA A 66 49.47 23.22 -25.20
C ALA A 66 48.27 22.69 -25.99
N THR A 67 47.96 21.42 -25.84
CA THR A 67 46.86 20.75 -26.52
C THR A 67 45.67 20.66 -25.59
N VAL A 68 44.54 21.28 -25.96
CA VAL A 68 43.27 21.17 -25.22
C VAL A 68 42.41 20.12 -25.90
N ARG A 69 42.14 19.01 -25.21
CA ARG A 69 41.33 17.90 -25.71
C ARG A 69 39.97 17.89 -25.03
N PHE A 70 38.93 18.03 -25.82
CA PHE A 70 37.53 17.92 -25.43
C PHE A 70 37.04 16.50 -25.73
N ALA A 71 36.57 15.77 -24.72
CA ALA A 71 36.10 14.38 -24.87
C ALA A 71 34.83 14.11 -24.03
N PRO A 72 33.69 14.73 -24.35
CA PRO A 72 32.48 14.50 -23.57
C PRO A 72 31.98 13.06 -23.73
N PRO A 73 31.63 12.39 -22.62
CA PRO A 73 31.09 11.04 -22.68
C PRO A 73 29.77 11.01 -23.45
N ARG A 74 29.49 9.90 -24.14
CA ARG A 74 28.17 9.65 -24.75
C ARG A 74 27.15 9.34 -23.65
N SER A 75 26.64 10.38 -23.01
CA SER A 75 25.73 10.29 -21.86
C SER A 75 24.75 11.46 -21.82
N ALA A 76 23.54 11.21 -21.33
CA ALA A 76 22.53 12.22 -21.07
C ALA A 76 22.98 13.29 -20.05
N ALA A 77 24.02 13.02 -19.26
CA ALA A 77 24.59 13.96 -18.31
C ALA A 77 25.26 15.17 -18.98
N VAL A 78 25.63 15.06 -20.27
CA VAL A 78 26.19 16.18 -21.05
C VAL A 78 25.06 16.76 -21.91
N PRO A 79 24.45 17.90 -21.51
CA PRO A 79 23.34 18.48 -22.26
C PRO A 79 23.78 18.91 -23.66
N ALA A 80 22.89 18.76 -24.63
CA ALA A 80 23.10 19.33 -25.96
C ALA A 80 23.01 20.86 -25.92
N GLY A 81 23.75 21.52 -26.81
CA GLY A 81 23.76 22.98 -26.95
C GLY A 81 25.15 23.59 -26.75
N THR A 82 25.18 24.91 -26.59
CA THR A 82 26.42 25.68 -26.44
C THR A 82 26.81 25.78 -24.98
N LEU A 83 28.06 25.42 -24.67
CA LEU A 83 28.66 25.50 -23.35
C LEU A 83 29.90 26.39 -23.40
N ASP A 84 29.90 27.43 -22.57
CA ASP A 84 31.04 28.33 -22.45
C ASP A 84 32.17 27.67 -21.65
N PHE A 85 33.40 27.92 -22.07
CA PHE A 85 34.61 27.51 -21.36
C PHE A 85 35.65 28.63 -21.34
N GLY A 86 36.53 28.57 -20.35
CA GLY A 86 37.71 29.42 -20.27
C GLY A 86 38.94 28.58 -19.95
N ILE A 87 40.11 28.97 -20.44
CA ILE A 87 41.35 28.30 -20.09
C ILE A 87 42.20 29.26 -19.25
N ARG A 88 42.28 28.99 -17.96
CA ARG A 88 43.06 29.81 -17.03
C ARG A 88 44.54 29.46 -17.17
N VAL A 89 45.33 30.42 -17.64
CA VAL A 89 46.80 30.32 -17.73
C VAL A 89 47.39 31.17 -16.60
N VAL A 90 47.92 30.53 -15.58
CA VAL A 90 48.48 31.16 -14.37
C VAL A 90 50.01 31.14 -14.45
N PRO A 91 50.68 32.30 -14.57
CA PRO A 91 52.14 32.39 -14.44
C PRO A 91 52.58 32.04 -13.00
N PHE A 92 53.79 31.49 -12.82
CA PHE A 92 54.30 31.13 -11.49
C PHE A 92 54.91 32.31 -10.74
N GLU A 93 55.66 33.16 -11.42
CA GLU A 93 56.29 34.32 -10.78
C GLU A 93 55.27 35.47 -10.61
N HIS A 94 54.38 35.65 -11.59
CA HIS A 94 53.40 36.74 -11.64
C HIS A 94 51.96 36.21 -11.60
N VAL A 95 51.56 35.58 -10.49
CA VAL A 95 50.25 34.94 -10.32
C VAL A 95 49.07 35.90 -10.58
N ASP A 96 49.25 37.19 -10.24
CA ASP A 96 48.25 38.24 -10.44
C ASP A 96 48.04 38.61 -11.93
N GLU A 97 48.93 38.17 -12.83
CA GLU A 97 48.88 38.41 -14.28
C GLU A 97 48.27 37.24 -15.07
N THR A 98 47.26 36.59 -14.50
CA THR A 98 46.53 35.48 -15.12
C THR A 98 45.78 35.91 -16.40
N VAL A 99 45.83 35.06 -17.44
CA VAL A 99 45.10 35.27 -18.70
C VAL A 99 44.10 34.13 -18.91
N ILE A 100 42.91 34.46 -19.41
CA ILE A 100 41.82 33.49 -19.63
C ILE A 100 41.29 33.65 -21.06
N PRO A 101 41.80 32.91 -22.05
CA PRO A 101 41.14 32.79 -23.35
C PRO A 101 39.82 32.05 -23.18
N GLU A 102 38.75 32.63 -23.71
CA GLU A 102 37.39 32.11 -23.65
C GLU A 102 36.97 31.52 -25.00
N GLY A 103 36.06 30.56 -24.96
CA GLY A 103 35.49 29.93 -26.14
C GLY A 103 34.18 29.20 -25.84
N VAL A 104 33.60 28.62 -26.88
CA VAL A 104 32.34 27.88 -26.82
C VAL A 104 32.50 26.47 -27.40
N VAL A 105 31.99 25.48 -26.69
CA VAL A 105 31.82 24.12 -27.23
C VAL A 105 30.33 23.88 -27.52
N GLU A 106 30.03 23.55 -28.75
CA GLU A 106 28.71 23.11 -29.20
C GLU A 106 28.64 21.59 -29.15
N VAL A 107 27.86 21.08 -28.20
CA VAL A 107 27.57 19.66 -28.05
C VAL A 107 26.34 19.32 -28.87
N LEU A 108 26.51 18.50 -29.89
CA LEU A 108 25.41 18.10 -30.77
C LEU A 108 24.40 17.18 -30.05
N PRO A 109 23.12 17.22 -30.45
CA PRO A 109 22.10 16.34 -29.91
C PRO A 109 22.32 14.90 -30.35
N PHE A 110 22.10 13.94 -29.45
CA PHE A 110 21.97 12.53 -29.78
C PHE A 110 20.71 11.93 -29.15
N LEU A 111 20.06 11.07 -29.92
CA LEU A 111 18.85 10.36 -29.52
C LEU A 111 19.22 8.92 -29.17
N ASP A 112 18.77 8.47 -28.00
CA ASP A 112 18.85 7.08 -27.58
C ASP A 112 17.65 6.83 -26.66
N THR A 113 16.56 6.31 -27.23
CA THR A 113 15.31 6.10 -26.49
C THR A 113 14.91 4.63 -26.59
N THR A 114 14.66 4.01 -25.44
CA THR A 114 14.17 2.63 -25.34
C THR A 114 12.76 2.63 -24.75
N ALA A 115 11.91 1.71 -25.18
CA ALA A 115 10.59 1.53 -24.59
C ALA A 115 10.32 0.07 -24.26
N GLU A 116 9.61 -0.19 -23.16
CA GLU A 116 9.23 -1.53 -22.71
C GLU A 116 7.79 -1.56 -22.20
N LEU A 117 7.09 -2.68 -22.43
CA LEU A 117 5.72 -2.92 -21.96
C LEU A 117 5.71 -3.89 -20.77
N LEU A 118 5.14 -3.46 -19.65
CA LEU A 118 5.15 -4.16 -18.37
C LEU A 118 3.74 -4.29 -17.76
N PRO A 119 3.24 -5.50 -17.44
CA PRO A 119 3.76 -6.78 -17.93
C PRO A 119 3.50 -6.91 -19.45
N ARG A 120 4.24 -7.78 -20.15
CA ARG A 120 3.96 -8.08 -21.57
C ARG A 120 2.67 -8.88 -21.75
N THR A 121 2.42 -9.83 -20.85
CA THR A 121 1.20 -10.65 -20.84
C THR A 121 0.44 -10.42 -19.54
N SER A 122 -0.86 -10.13 -19.64
CA SER A 122 -1.74 -9.97 -18.48
C SER A 122 -2.87 -11.01 -18.48
N HIS A 123 -3.38 -11.36 -17.30
CA HIS A 123 -4.51 -12.27 -17.15
C HIS A 123 -5.66 -11.55 -16.44
N GLY A 124 -6.90 -11.73 -16.92
CA GLY A 124 -8.06 -11.13 -16.26
C GLY A 124 -9.40 -11.49 -16.88
N ARG A 125 -10.49 -11.31 -16.15
CA ARG A 125 -11.85 -11.61 -16.66
C ARG A 125 -12.43 -10.47 -17.50
N SER A 126 -12.11 -9.23 -17.14
CA SER A 126 -12.77 -8.02 -17.65
C SER A 126 -11.82 -6.90 -18.06
N GLY A 127 -10.51 -7.16 -18.04
CA GLY A 127 -9.48 -6.20 -18.41
C GLY A 127 -8.24 -6.32 -17.54
N ALA A 128 -7.20 -5.58 -17.95
CA ALA A 128 -5.91 -5.52 -17.27
C ALA A 128 -5.27 -4.14 -17.45
N ARG A 129 -4.23 -3.89 -16.65
CA ARG A 129 -3.38 -2.71 -16.78
C ARG A 129 -2.00 -3.15 -17.21
N HIS A 130 -1.49 -2.47 -18.21
CA HIS A 130 -0.10 -2.51 -18.65
C HIS A 130 0.48 -1.12 -18.45
N ARG A 131 1.80 -1.03 -18.41
CA ARG A 131 2.55 0.20 -18.30
C ARG A 131 3.64 0.21 -19.36
N VAL A 132 3.76 1.30 -20.08
CA VAL A 132 4.87 1.54 -20.99
C VAL A 132 5.90 2.35 -20.23
N ALA A 133 7.12 1.82 -20.12
CA ALA A 133 8.27 2.54 -19.59
C ALA A 133 9.08 3.08 -20.76
N LEU A 134 9.29 4.39 -20.82
CA LEU A 134 10.11 5.05 -21.82
C LEU A 134 11.37 5.59 -21.15
N ASP A 135 12.52 5.07 -21.55
CA ASP A 135 13.83 5.47 -21.05
C ASP A 135 14.53 6.34 -22.12
N ASN A 136 14.82 7.59 -21.78
CA ASN A 136 15.57 8.51 -22.64
C ASN A 136 17.03 8.58 -22.17
N ARG A 137 17.92 7.83 -22.82
CA ARG A 137 19.38 7.86 -22.62
C ARG A 137 20.08 8.92 -23.48
N GLY A 138 19.32 9.61 -24.33
CA GLY A 138 19.78 10.76 -25.12
C GLY A 138 20.04 11.99 -24.26
N ASN A 139 20.67 13.01 -24.85
CA ASN A 139 20.94 14.30 -24.21
C ASN A 139 19.96 15.42 -24.59
N VAL A 140 18.88 15.09 -25.30
CA VAL A 140 17.78 16.01 -25.63
C VAL A 140 16.42 15.43 -25.21
N PRO A 141 15.47 16.28 -24.81
CA PRO A 141 14.13 15.82 -24.47
C PRO A 141 13.45 15.21 -25.70
N VAL A 142 12.72 14.11 -25.50
CA VAL A 142 11.99 13.41 -26.56
C VAL A 142 10.51 13.40 -26.23
N THR A 143 9.69 13.80 -27.20
CA THR A 143 8.22 13.71 -27.08
C THR A 143 7.73 12.51 -27.87
N VAL A 144 7.06 11.59 -27.19
CA VAL A 144 6.55 10.34 -27.76
C VAL A 144 5.04 10.29 -27.68
N SER A 145 4.43 9.91 -28.80
CA SER A 145 3.01 9.60 -28.90
C SER A 145 2.79 8.10 -28.76
N LEU A 146 1.84 7.71 -27.92
CA LEU A 146 1.51 6.34 -27.58
C LEU A 146 0.12 6.00 -28.08
N THR A 147 0.04 4.97 -28.92
CA THR A 147 -1.22 4.42 -29.42
C THR A 147 -1.22 2.90 -29.23
N ALA A 148 -2.40 2.32 -29.06
CA ALA A 148 -2.55 0.87 -28.87
C ALA A 148 -3.64 0.36 -29.79
N ALA A 149 -3.39 -0.77 -30.44
CA ALA A 149 -4.32 -1.39 -31.38
C ALA A 149 -4.20 -2.93 -31.34
N ASP A 150 -5.25 -3.60 -31.78
CA ASP A 150 -5.27 -5.02 -32.08
C ASP A 150 -5.83 -5.26 -33.49
N ASP A 151 -5.50 -6.40 -34.09
CA ASP A 151 -5.85 -6.68 -35.48
C ASP A 151 -7.35 -6.93 -35.69
N ASN A 152 -8.04 -7.43 -34.65
CA ASN A 152 -9.40 -7.96 -34.76
C ASN A 152 -10.47 -7.10 -34.04
N GLY A 153 -10.08 -5.99 -33.41
CA GLY A 153 -10.99 -5.13 -32.63
C GLY A 153 -11.63 -5.84 -31.43
N ALA A 154 -10.98 -6.87 -30.89
CA ALA A 154 -11.43 -7.63 -29.73
C ALA A 154 -11.14 -6.90 -28.41
N LEU A 155 -10.27 -5.89 -28.44
CA LEU A 155 -9.81 -5.15 -27.27
C LEU A 155 -10.09 -3.65 -27.38
N GLY A 156 -10.63 -3.08 -26.30
CA GLY A 156 -10.70 -1.65 -26.07
C GLY A 156 -9.48 -1.15 -25.29
N PHE A 157 -8.88 -0.06 -25.75
CA PHE A 157 -7.68 0.53 -25.16
C PHE A 157 -7.93 1.90 -24.55
N ARG A 158 -7.25 2.17 -23.43
CA ARG A 158 -7.15 3.52 -22.85
C ARG A 158 -5.73 3.78 -22.40
N VAL A 159 -5.05 4.66 -23.13
CA VAL A 159 -3.66 5.08 -22.87
C VAL A 159 -3.67 6.42 -22.14
N ARG A 160 -2.93 6.54 -21.04
CA ARG A 160 -2.81 7.79 -20.26
C ARG A 160 -1.39 7.97 -19.69
N PRO A 161 -0.71 9.09 -19.97
CA PRO A 161 -1.02 10.06 -21.03
C PRO A 161 -0.75 9.46 -22.43
N GLN A 162 -1.35 10.03 -23.49
CA GLN A 162 -1.09 9.62 -24.88
C GLN A 162 0.15 10.30 -25.47
N ILE A 163 0.53 11.47 -24.96
CA ILE A 163 1.73 12.20 -25.35
C ILE A 163 2.56 12.34 -24.09
N LEU A 164 3.81 11.89 -24.16
CA LEU A 164 4.73 11.86 -23.04
C LEU A 164 6.04 12.55 -23.44
N ALA A 165 6.42 13.58 -22.69
CA ALA A 165 7.71 14.24 -22.85
C ALA A 165 8.68 13.63 -21.84
N VAL A 166 9.78 13.06 -22.33
CA VAL A 166 10.79 12.36 -21.52
C VAL A 166 12.07 13.18 -21.57
N ASN A 167 12.48 13.69 -20.41
CA ASN A 167 13.70 14.48 -20.30
C ASN A 167 14.96 13.61 -20.45
N PRO A 168 16.10 14.19 -20.83
CA PRO A 168 17.39 13.48 -20.88
C PRO A 168 17.69 12.74 -19.57
N GLY A 169 18.08 11.47 -19.67
CA GLY A 169 18.50 10.65 -18.53
C GLY A 169 17.36 10.25 -17.58
N THR A 170 16.10 10.41 -18.00
CA THR A 170 14.93 10.08 -17.18
C THR A 170 14.11 8.96 -17.78
N VAL A 171 13.31 8.32 -16.93
CA VAL A 171 12.33 7.31 -17.31
C VAL A 171 10.95 7.83 -16.98
N GLU A 172 10.06 7.81 -17.96
CA GLU A 172 8.67 8.21 -17.80
C GLU A 172 7.72 7.06 -18.13
N PHE A 173 6.54 7.08 -17.50
CA PHE A 173 5.59 5.98 -17.58
C PHE A 173 4.24 6.42 -18.13
N ALA A 174 3.63 5.57 -18.95
CA ALA A 174 2.24 5.69 -19.38
C ALA A 174 1.45 4.43 -19.08
N ASP A 175 0.26 4.57 -18.51
CA ASP A 175 -0.63 3.46 -18.23
C ASP A 175 -1.47 3.13 -19.48
N VAL A 176 -1.49 1.85 -19.85
CA VAL A 176 -2.28 1.27 -20.94
C VAL A 176 -3.28 0.30 -20.34
N ARG A 177 -4.56 0.71 -20.27
CA ARG A 177 -5.64 -0.17 -19.85
C ARG A 177 -6.21 -0.91 -21.05
N VAL A 178 -6.24 -2.23 -20.95
CA VAL A 178 -6.77 -3.14 -21.97
C VAL A 178 -8.05 -3.77 -21.45
N LYS A 179 -9.09 -3.84 -22.28
CA LYS A 179 -10.38 -4.40 -21.91
C LYS A 179 -10.93 -5.26 -23.06
N PRO A 180 -11.30 -6.53 -22.82
CA PRO A 180 -12.04 -7.31 -23.79
C PRO A 180 -13.42 -6.69 -24.09
N GLU A 181 -13.76 -6.58 -25.38
CA GLU A 181 -15.09 -6.12 -25.80
C GLU A 181 -16.17 -7.15 -25.49
N THR A 182 -15.87 -8.45 -25.67
CA THR A 182 -16.77 -9.56 -25.35
C THR A 182 -16.37 -10.24 -24.03
N ARG A 183 -17.36 -10.61 -23.21
CA ARG A 183 -17.12 -11.36 -21.96
C ARG A 183 -17.03 -12.87 -22.21
N LEU A 184 -15.98 -13.50 -21.70
CA LEU A 184 -15.84 -14.96 -21.69
C LEU A 184 -16.55 -15.57 -20.47
N TRP A 185 -17.77 -16.06 -20.69
CA TRP A 185 -18.58 -16.68 -19.62
C TRP A 185 -18.08 -18.07 -19.21
N ARG A 186 -17.69 -18.89 -20.19
CA ARG A 186 -17.19 -20.25 -20.03
C ARG A 186 -16.21 -20.57 -21.15
N GLY A 187 -15.30 -21.51 -20.93
CA GLY A 187 -14.37 -21.99 -21.94
C GLY A 187 -12.94 -22.11 -21.41
N PRO A 188 -11.98 -22.52 -22.27
CA PRO A 188 -10.56 -22.32 -22.03
C PRO A 188 -10.22 -20.83 -22.09
N ASP A 189 -9.06 -20.46 -21.52
CA ASP A 189 -8.56 -19.09 -21.57
C ASP A 189 -8.27 -18.66 -23.02
N VAL A 190 -8.60 -17.41 -23.36
CA VAL A 190 -8.43 -16.86 -24.72
C VAL A 190 -7.37 -15.77 -24.70
N THR A 191 -6.30 -15.96 -25.46
CA THR A 191 -5.21 -14.98 -25.60
C THR A 191 -5.53 -14.01 -26.74
N MET A 192 -5.54 -12.71 -26.42
CA MET A 192 -5.73 -11.62 -27.38
C MET A 192 -4.45 -10.79 -27.48
N PRO A 193 -3.68 -10.92 -28.57
CA PRO A 193 -2.49 -10.09 -28.79
C PRO A 193 -2.90 -8.65 -29.13
N PHE A 194 -2.03 -7.70 -28.76
CA PHE A 194 -2.14 -6.30 -29.12
C PHE A 194 -0.75 -5.68 -29.23
N THR A 195 -0.65 -4.55 -29.93
CA THR A 195 0.61 -3.83 -30.07
C THR A 195 0.41 -2.39 -29.59
N VAL A 196 1.36 -1.91 -28.77
CA VAL A 196 1.48 -0.50 -28.39
C VAL A 196 2.57 0.13 -29.25
N THR A 197 2.20 1.15 -30.02
CA THR A 197 3.13 1.90 -30.87
C THR A 197 3.58 3.16 -30.14
N ALA A 198 4.89 3.27 -29.93
CA ALA A 198 5.57 4.45 -29.43
C ALA A 198 6.26 5.17 -30.59
N ALA A 199 5.71 6.32 -31.00
CA ALA A 199 6.23 7.10 -32.11
C ALA A 199 6.73 8.47 -31.61
N ALA A 200 8.02 8.74 -31.80
CA ALA A 200 8.58 10.08 -31.65
C ALA A 200 8.56 10.81 -33.01
N GLU A 201 8.61 12.14 -32.97
CA GLU A 201 8.61 12.97 -34.18
C GLU A 201 9.86 12.65 -35.02
N ASN A 202 9.66 12.31 -36.30
CA ASN A 202 10.72 11.99 -37.27
C ASN A 202 11.57 10.73 -37.00
N THR A 203 11.11 9.78 -36.19
CA THR A 203 11.81 8.49 -35.98
C THR A 203 10.95 7.30 -36.42
N THR A 204 11.59 6.13 -36.60
CA THR A 204 10.87 4.87 -36.78
C THR A 204 10.10 4.54 -35.49
N PRO A 205 8.78 4.27 -35.56
CA PRO A 205 8.01 3.89 -34.38
C PRO A 205 8.52 2.59 -33.75
N VAL A 206 8.56 2.53 -32.43
CA VAL A 206 8.85 1.32 -31.67
C VAL A 206 7.55 0.57 -31.41
N LEU A 207 7.50 -0.69 -31.81
CA LEU A 207 6.35 -1.57 -31.62
C LEU A 207 6.57 -2.43 -30.38
N LEU A 208 5.64 -2.35 -29.44
CA LEU A 208 5.68 -3.09 -28.18
C LEU A 208 4.55 -4.12 -28.15
N ASP A 209 4.91 -5.38 -28.34
CA ASP A 209 3.93 -6.47 -28.37
C ASP A 209 3.52 -6.90 -26.97
N GLY A 210 2.21 -6.95 -26.77
CA GLY A 210 1.56 -7.42 -25.55
C GLY A 210 0.45 -8.44 -25.84
N ALA A 211 0.01 -9.10 -24.79
CA ALA A 211 -1.12 -10.00 -24.85
C ALA A 211 -2.00 -9.90 -23.60
N HIS A 212 -3.31 -9.94 -23.79
CA HIS A 212 -4.26 -10.08 -22.71
C HIS A 212 -4.93 -11.45 -22.78
N VAL A 213 -4.76 -12.25 -21.73
CA VAL A 213 -5.38 -13.55 -21.57
C VAL A 213 -6.67 -13.38 -20.79
N GLN A 214 -7.79 -13.56 -21.48
CA GLN A 214 -9.10 -13.53 -20.87
C GLN A 214 -9.42 -14.88 -20.24
N VAL A 215 -9.63 -14.88 -18.92
CA VAL A 215 -10.01 -16.09 -18.17
C VAL A 215 -11.52 -16.20 -18.02
N ALA A 216 -12.03 -17.43 -17.96
CA ALA A 216 -13.47 -17.67 -17.82
C ALA A 216 -14.04 -17.08 -16.52
N THR A 217 -15.22 -16.45 -16.63
CA THR A 217 -15.85 -15.76 -15.49
C THR A 217 -16.47 -16.75 -14.51
N ILE A 218 -17.10 -17.82 -15.00
CA ILE A 218 -17.79 -18.81 -14.17
C ILE A 218 -16.91 -20.06 -13.99
N PRO A 219 -16.61 -20.47 -12.72
CA PRO A 219 -15.91 -21.71 -12.45
C PRO A 219 -16.64 -22.93 -13.01
N LYS A 220 -15.90 -23.95 -13.48
CA LYS A 220 -16.48 -25.18 -14.03
C LYS A 220 -17.40 -25.92 -13.04
N TRP A 221 -17.18 -25.77 -11.73
CA TRP A 221 -17.96 -26.42 -10.68
C TRP A 221 -19.30 -25.72 -10.39
N PHE A 222 -19.47 -24.45 -10.79
CA PHE A 222 -20.64 -23.65 -10.42
C PHE A 222 -21.96 -24.32 -10.83
N PHE A 223 -22.03 -24.89 -12.05
CA PHE A 223 -23.24 -25.58 -12.50
C PHE A 223 -23.47 -26.92 -11.79
N LYS A 224 -22.40 -27.61 -11.38
CA LYS A 224 -22.53 -28.82 -10.57
C LYS A 224 -23.05 -28.50 -9.17
N ALA A 225 -22.53 -27.45 -8.53
CA ALA A 225 -23.01 -27.00 -7.23
C ALA A 225 -24.44 -26.45 -7.31
N LEU A 226 -24.78 -25.68 -8.35
CA LEU A 226 -26.15 -25.20 -8.56
C LEU A 226 -27.12 -26.37 -8.71
N LEU A 227 -26.75 -27.40 -9.48
CA LEU A 227 -27.57 -28.59 -9.65
C LEU A 227 -27.69 -29.41 -8.36
N ALA A 228 -26.61 -29.54 -7.59
CA ALA A 228 -26.63 -30.17 -6.27
C ALA A 228 -27.51 -29.41 -5.26
N LEU A 229 -27.45 -28.08 -5.27
CA LEU A 229 -28.29 -27.22 -4.43
C LEU A 229 -29.78 -27.37 -4.79
N LEU A 230 -30.12 -27.38 -6.09
CA LEU A 230 -31.49 -27.60 -6.55
C LEU A 230 -32.01 -28.99 -6.15
N LEU A 231 -31.17 -30.03 -6.25
CA LEU A 231 -31.51 -31.37 -5.77
C LEU A 231 -31.72 -31.43 -4.26
N LEU A 232 -30.85 -30.76 -3.48
CA LEU A 232 -31.00 -30.66 -2.04
C LEU A 232 -32.32 -29.99 -1.66
N LEU A 233 -32.66 -28.87 -2.30
CA LEU A 233 -33.91 -28.16 -2.07
C LEU A 233 -35.13 -29.02 -2.43
N ALA A 234 -35.06 -29.77 -3.54
CA ALA A 234 -36.12 -30.70 -3.92
C ALA A 234 -36.28 -31.85 -2.89
N LEU A 235 -35.18 -32.39 -2.35
CA LEU A 235 -35.21 -33.41 -1.29
C LEU A 235 -35.77 -32.85 0.02
N LEU A 236 -35.37 -31.64 0.42
CA LEU A 236 -35.90 -30.97 1.60
C LEU A 236 -37.40 -30.70 1.46
N ALA A 237 -37.86 -30.27 0.29
CA ALA A 237 -39.28 -30.09 0.01
C ALA A 237 -40.03 -31.43 0.07
N LEU A 238 -39.49 -32.50 -0.53
CA LEU A 238 -40.07 -33.83 -0.45
C LEU A 238 -40.19 -34.30 1.00
N LEU A 239 -39.12 -34.17 1.79
CA LEU A 239 -39.09 -34.55 3.21
C LEU A 239 -40.09 -33.74 4.04
N TRP A 240 -40.19 -32.43 3.79
CA TRP A 240 -41.19 -31.56 4.39
C TRP A 240 -42.62 -32.05 4.13
N PHE A 241 -42.98 -32.32 2.86
CA PHE A 241 -44.35 -32.71 2.49
C PHE A 241 -44.71 -34.15 2.85
N THR A 242 -43.75 -35.07 2.88
CA THR A 242 -44.00 -36.51 3.10
C THR A 242 -43.84 -36.96 4.54
N LEU A 243 -42.91 -36.37 5.30
CA LEU A 243 -42.58 -36.82 6.66
C LEU A 243 -42.95 -35.79 7.73
N LEU A 244 -42.62 -34.52 7.55
CA LEU A 244 -42.81 -33.50 8.59
C LEU A 244 -44.23 -32.96 8.66
N LYS A 245 -44.81 -32.55 7.52
CA LYS A 245 -46.17 -31.99 7.46
C LYS A 245 -47.25 -32.91 8.08
N PRO A 246 -47.34 -34.22 7.74
CA PRO A 246 -48.38 -35.09 8.31
C PRO A 246 -48.22 -35.33 9.81
N VAL A 247 -46.98 -35.38 10.33
CA VAL A 247 -46.70 -35.56 11.76
C VAL A 247 -47.07 -34.30 12.56
N ILE A 248 -46.80 -33.12 12.01
CA ILE A 248 -47.19 -31.84 12.64
C ILE A 248 -48.72 -31.69 12.63
N GLU A 249 -49.40 -32.05 11.52
CA GLU A 249 -50.87 -32.05 11.46
C GLU A 249 -51.51 -33.09 12.40
N SER A 250 -50.90 -34.26 12.58
CA SER A 250 -51.40 -35.27 13.52
C SER A 250 -51.18 -34.87 14.98
N ALA A 251 -50.03 -34.30 15.30
CA ALA A 251 -49.72 -33.83 16.66
C ALA A 251 -50.57 -32.62 17.07
N ALA A 252 -50.91 -31.74 16.11
CA ALA A 252 -51.83 -30.63 16.33
C ALA A 252 -53.30 -31.11 16.46
N LYS A 253 -53.70 -32.19 15.79
CA LYS A 253 -55.04 -32.78 15.97
C LYS A 253 -55.20 -33.54 17.28
N SER A 254 -54.19 -34.30 17.70
CA SER A 254 -54.25 -35.05 18.97
C SER A 254 -54.36 -34.10 20.17
N SER A 255 -53.65 -32.98 20.15
CA SER A 255 -53.73 -31.98 21.22
C SER A 255 -55.10 -31.30 21.31
N VAL A 256 -55.80 -31.09 20.19
CA VAL A 256 -57.18 -30.56 20.19
C VAL A 256 -58.20 -31.63 20.59
N GLU A 257 -58.01 -32.89 20.21
CA GLU A 257 -58.88 -34.00 20.62
C GLU A 257 -58.78 -34.30 22.12
N ASP A 258 -57.57 -34.24 22.70
CA ASP A 258 -57.33 -34.41 24.14
C ASP A 258 -57.94 -33.26 24.97
N GLU A 259 -57.85 -32.01 24.49
CA GLU A 259 -58.49 -30.84 25.12
C GLU A 259 -60.02 -30.88 25.03
N VAL A 260 -60.58 -31.34 23.90
CA VAL A 260 -62.05 -31.49 23.74
C VAL A 260 -62.59 -32.63 24.59
N ALA A 261 -61.84 -33.73 24.76
CA ALA A 261 -62.20 -34.83 25.67
C ALA A 261 -62.20 -34.37 27.14
N GLN A 262 -61.18 -33.63 27.58
CA GLN A 262 -61.13 -33.04 28.92
C GLN A 262 -62.23 -31.99 29.15
N ALA A 263 -62.58 -31.20 28.14
CA ALA A 263 -63.66 -30.22 28.23
C ALA A 263 -65.06 -30.88 28.36
N GLN A 264 -65.28 -32.04 27.73
CA GLN A 264 -66.52 -32.81 27.86
C GLN A 264 -66.63 -33.51 29.23
N GLU A 265 -65.53 -34.01 29.78
CA GLU A 265 -65.48 -34.59 31.13
C GLU A 265 -65.71 -33.51 32.21
N ALA A 266 -65.12 -32.33 32.04
CA ALA A 266 -65.33 -31.17 32.91
C ALA A 266 -66.77 -30.63 32.83
N ALA A 267 -67.41 -30.67 31.65
CA ALA A 267 -68.81 -30.29 31.50
C ALA A 267 -69.77 -31.28 32.20
N ALA A 268 -69.49 -32.59 32.16
CA ALA A 268 -70.26 -33.60 32.87
C ALA A 268 -70.13 -33.48 34.41
N ALA A 269 -68.93 -33.17 34.90
CA ALA A 269 -68.66 -32.91 36.32
C ALA A 269 -69.34 -31.61 36.80
N ALA A 270 -69.35 -30.56 35.97
CA ALA A 270 -70.03 -29.30 36.27
C ALA A 270 -71.57 -29.46 36.39
N GLN A 271 -72.16 -30.38 35.63
CA GLN A 271 -73.60 -30.66 35.66
C GLN A 271 -74.03 -31.46 36.90
N GLN A 272 -73.13 -32.27 37.48
CA GLN A 272 -73.32 -32.93 38.78
C GLN A 272 -73.08 -31.98 39.97
N ALA A 273 -72.17 -31.00 39.82
CA ALA A 273 -71.93 -29.96 40.83
C ALA A 273 -73.07 -28.94 40.92
N ALA A 274 -73.77 -28.67 39.81
CA ALA A 274 -74.90 -27.74 39.76
C ALA A 274 -76.14 -28.19 40.57
N THR A 275 -76.36 -29.50 40.72
CA THR A 275 -77.47 -30.07 41.52
C THR A 275 -77.17 -30.09 43.03
N ALA A 276 -75.90 -30.10 43.43
CA ALA A 276 -75.50 -30.02 44.83
C ALA A 276 -75.46 -28.58 45.39
N ALA A 277 -75.36 -27.57 44.50
CA ALA A 277 -75.21 -26.16 44.87
C ALA A 277 -76.54 -25.40 45.12
N GLN A 278 -77.67 -26.11 45.29
CA GLN A 278 -78.99 -25.50 45.54
C GLN A 278 -79.36 -25.39 47.03
N GLN A 279 -78.44 -25.75 47.94
CA GLN A 279 -78.54 -25.45 49.36
C GLN A 279 -77.50 -24.40 49.77
N SER A 280 -78.02 -23.28 50.27
CA SER A 280 -77.34 -22.20 51.01
C SER A 280 -76.34 -21.33 50.24
N SER A 281 -76.93 -20.30 49.64
CA SER A 281 -76.35 -18.98 49.40
C SER A 281 -75.86 -18.29 50.68
N THR A 282 -74.63 -17.77 50.67
CA THR A 282 -74.28 -16.41 51.14
C THR A 282 -72.80 -16.12 50.85
N GLY A 283 -72.49 -14.95 50.31
CA GLY A 283 -71.13 -14.42 50.25
C GLY A 283 -70.70 -13.96 48.86
N ALA A 284 -71.32 -12.89 48.36
CA ALA A 284 -70.82 -12.18 47.20
C ALA A 284 -69.48 -11.49 47.52
N GLY A 285 -68.54 -11.56 46.57
CA GLY A 285 -67.44 -10.62 46.45
C GLY A 285 -66.05 -11.20 46.56
N GLN A 286 -65.60 -11.99 45.56
CA GLN A 286 -64.17 -12.28 45.34
C GLN A 286 -63.96 -12.98 43.98
N ALA A 287 -63.97 -12.21 42.90
CA ALA A 287 -63.46 -12.66 41.60
C ALA A 287 -63.04 -11.46 40.74
N ALA A 288 -62.21 -10.60 41.31
CA ALA A 288 -61.39 -9.64 40.57
C ALA A 288 -59.89 -9.86 40.84
N ALA A 289 -59.51 -11.01 41.41
CA ALA A 289 -58.14 -11.32 41.83
C ALA A 289 -57.50 -12.51 41.07
N ALA A 290 -58.23 -13.22 40.21
CA ALA A 290 -57.69 -14.34 39.42
C ALA A 290 -57.31 -13.96 37.98
N ALA A 291 -57.46 -12.69 37.60
CA ALA A 291 -57.00 -12.16 36.31
C ALA A 291 -55.63 -11.46 36.41
N GLN A 292 -55.01 -11.41 37.59
CA GLN A 292 -53.67 -10.83 37.80
C GLN A 292 -52.56 -11.89 37.91
N GLU A 293 -52.89 -13.16 38.18
CA GLU A 293 -51.89 -14.22 38.28
C GLU A 293 -51.43 -14.74 36.91
N GLN A 294 -52.29 -14.65 35.88
CA GLN A 294 -51.95 -15.03 34.50
C GLN A 294 -51.24 -13.91 33.71
N VAL A 295 -51.35 -12.65 34.16
CA VAL A 295 -50.55 -11.55 33.57
C VAL A 295 -49.13 -11.54 34.15
N ALA A 296 -48.96 -11.87 35.45
CA ALA A 296 -47.64 -11.97 36.07
C ALA A 296 -46.78 -13.12 35.51
N GLN A 297 -47.38 -14.26 35.17
CA GLN A 297 -46.65 -15.37 34.52
C GLN A 297 -46.27 -15.07 33.06
N MET A 298 -47.00 -14.17 32.39
CA MET A 298 -46.69 -13.76 31.01
C MET A 298 -45.70 -12.58 30.98
N GLU A 299 -45.63 -11.74 32.02
CA GLU A 299 -44.57 -10.74 32.23
C GLU A 299 -43.21 -11.37 32.58
N ASP A 300 -43.18 -12.46 33.36
CA ASP A 300 -41.92 -13.19 33.68
C ASP A 300 -41.33 -13.89 32.43
N LEU A 301 -42.21 -14.35 31.53
CA LEU A 301 -41.81 -14.93 30.24
C LEU A 301 -41.45 -13.89 29.17
N THR A 302 -41.88 -12.63 29.30
CA THR A 302 -41.57 -11.57 28.31
C THR A 302 -40.44 -10.63 28.73
N GLN A 303 -40.10 -10.55 30.03
CA GLN A 303 -38.94 -9.79 30.51
C GLN A 303 -37.59 -10.35 30.07
N ASN A 304 -37.51 -11.62 29.64
CA ASN A 304 -36.27 -12.27 29.18
C ASN A 304 -36.19 -12.45 27.65
N PHE A 305 -37.14 -11.90 26.88
CA PHE A 305 -37.17 -12.04 25.41
C PHE A 305 -36.53 -10.87 24.65
N LEU A 306 -36.28 -9.74 25.32
CA LEU A 306 -35.50 -8.66 24.76
C LEU A 306 -34.04 -8.87 25.17
N PRO A 307 -33.07 -8.89 24.24
CA PRO A 307 -31.67 -8.96 24.61
C PRO A 307 -31.36 -7.80 25.57
N PRO A 308 -30.51 -8.01 26.61
CA PRO A 308 -30.15 -6.95 27.52
C PRO A 308 -29.67 -5.74 26.71
N THR A 309 -30.23 -4.57 26.99
CA THR A 309 -29.81 -3.35 26.29
C THR A 309 -28.40 -3.03 26.75
N GLU A 310 -27.43 -3.15 25.84
CA GLU A 310 -26.03 -2.80 26.09
C GLU A 310 -25.78 -1.36 25.63
N ILE A 311 -25.08 -0.58 26.44
CA ILE A 311 -24.48 0.69 26.01
C ILE A 311 -23.15 0.35 25.34
N LEU A 312 -23.06 0.62 24.04
CA LEU A 312 -21.83 0.45 23.26
C LEU A 312 -21.04 1.76 23.27
N THR A 313 -19.87 1.74 23.92
CA THR A 313 -18.94 2.88 23.95
C THR A 313 -17.75 2.56 23.04
N PRO A 314 -17.47 3.35 21.99
CA PRO A 314 -16.22 3.27 21.27
C PRO A 314 -15.06 3.57 22.22
N THR A 315 -14.14 2.62 22.35
CA THR A 315 -12.99 2.74 23.25
C THR A 315 -11.72 2.57 22.45
N THR A 316 -10.79 3.51 22.64
CA THR A 316 -9.44 3.48 22.08
C THR A 316 -8.46 3.72 23.20
N GLN A 317 -7.40 2.92 23.26
CA GLN A 317 -6.31 3.11 24.21
C GLN A 317 -4.96 2.86 23.55
N ARG A 318 -3.93 3.40 24.18
CA ARG A 318 -2.53 3.22 23.79
C ARG A 318 -1.75 2.69 24.98
N MET A 319 -1.05 1.58 24.75
CA MET A 319 -0.05 1.02 25.65
C MET A 319 1.33 1.41 25.14
N THR A 320 2.24 1.74 26.03
CA THR A 320 3.62 2.14 25.70
C THR A 320 4.60 1.46 26.63
N VAL A 321 5.71 0.97 26.11
CA VAL A 321 6.83 0.46 26.90
C VAL A 321 8.10 1.16 26.47
N GLN A 322 8.75 1.82 27.44
CA GLN A 322 10.10 2.34 27.30
C GLN A 322 11.00 1.59 28.25
N THR A 323 11.98 0.86 27.70
CA THR A 323 12.82 0.00 28.52
C THR A 323 14.22 -0.16 27.94
N PRO A 324 15.28 -0.14 28.77
CA PRO A 324 16.62 -0.52 28.31
C PRO A 324 16.64 -1.99 27.87
N PRO A 325 17.67 -2.41 27.13
CA PRO A 325 17.88 -3.81 26.79
C PRO A 325 17.77 -4.72 28.01
N SER A 326 16.87 -5.69 27.95
CA SER A 326 16.56 -6.60 29.03
C SER A 326 16.26 -8.01 28.50
N PRO A 327 16.78 -9.07 29.14
CA PRO A 327 16.43 -10.44 28.80
C PRO A 327 15.01 -10.83 29.26
N THR A 328 14.37 -10.03 30.11
CA THR A 328 13.01 -10.26 30.60
C THR A 328 12.02 -9.30 29.95
N ALA A 329 10.79 -9.76 29.77
CA ALA A 329 9.72 -8.89 29.28
C ALA A 329 9.39 -7.80 30.30
N VAL A 330 9.10 -6.60 29.80
CA VAL A 330 8.59 -5.47 30.57
C VAL A 330 7.17 -5.20 30.11
N ASP A 331 6.24 -5.18 31.07
CA ASP A 331 4.82 -4.99 30.80
C ASP A 331 4.46 -3.50 30.78
N ALA A 332 3.57 -3.13 29.87
CA ALA A 332 2.82 -1.89 29.94
C ALA A 332 1.74 -1.96 31.04
N ASP A 333 1.18 -0.80 31.40
CA ASP A 333 -0.04 -0.77 32.20
C ASP A 333 -1.16 -1.56 31.48
N PRO A 334 -1.75 -2.59 32.13
CA PRO A 334 -2.73 -3.44 31.48
C PRO A 334 -4.08 -2.72 31.36
N PHE A 335 -4.80 -3.03 30.28
CA PHE A 335 -6.21 -2.65 30.15
C PHE A 335 -7.09 -3.74 30.74
N VAL A 336 -7.79 -3.43 31.83
CA VAL A 336 -8.72 -4.35 32.46
C VAL A 336 -10.14 -4.02 32.03
N VAL A 337 -10.85 -5.00 31.47
CA VAL A 337 -12.27 -4.84 31.12
C VAL A 337 -13.07 -4.58 32.39
N PRO A 338 -13.83 -3.47 32.49
CA PRO A 338 -14.63 -3.16 33.68
C PRO A 338 -15.62 -4.28 34.05
N ASP A 339 -15.96 -4.34 35.34
CA ASP A 339 -16.91 -5.33 35.85
C ASP A 339 -18.27 -5.26 35.13
N GLY A 340 -18.79 -6.42 34.75
CA GLY A 340 -20.02 -6.55 33.97
C GLY A 340 -19.89 -6.15 32.51
N GLY A 341 -18.74 -5.61 32.08
CA GLY A 341 -18.48 -5.20 30.70
C GLY A 341 -17.96 -6.34 29.82
N THR A 342 -18.05 -6.15 28.51
CA THR A 342 -17.40 -6.97 27.50
C THR A 342 -16.74 -6.06 26.47
N PHE A 343 -15.43 -6.22 26.25
CA PHE A 343 -14.72 -5.45 25.24
C PHE A 343 -14.55 -6.27 23.96
N ARG A 344 -14.98 -5.69 22.83
CA ARG A 344 -14.87 -6.29 21.49
C ARG A 344 -13.76 -5.56 20.74
N LEU A 345 -12.55 -6.12 20.75
CA LEU A 345 -11.37 -5.56 20.10
C LEU A 345 -11.44 -5.82 18.58
N THR A 346 -11.42 -4.74 17.80
CA THR A 346 -11.57 -4.79 16.33
C THR A 346 -10.30 -4.42 15.60
N ASP A 347 -9.50 -3.51 16.17
CA ASP A 347 -8.33 -2.98 15.47
C ASP A 347 -7.16 -2.85 16.44
N LEU A 348 -5.97 -3.07 15.89
CA LEU A 348 -4.71 -3.03 16.62
C LEU A 348 -3.64 -2.45 15.70
N VAL A 349 -2.86 -1.50 16.20
CA VAL A 349 -1.73 -0.90 15.50
C VAL A 349 -0.51 -1.01 16.39
N LEU A 350 0.48 -1.76 15.93
CA LEU A 350 1.81 -1.86 16.55
C LEU A 350 2.69 -0.73 16.05
N ASN A 351 3.45 -0.08 16.93
CA ASN A 351 4.41 0.95 16.60
C ASN A 351 5.78 0.62 17.20
N ASN A 352 6.78 0.59 16.34
CA ASN A 352 8.21 0.53 16.61
C ASN A 352 8.90 1.62 15.75
N PRO A 353 8.72 2.91 16.07
CA PRO A 353 9.19 4.01 15.23
C PRO A 353 10.72 4.09 15.17
N GLN A 354 11.43 3.68 16.23
CA GLN A 354 12.89 3.74 16.31
C GLN A 354 13.57 2.60 15.52
N GLY A 355 12.84 1.50 15.32
CA GLY A 355 13.36 0.31 14.68
C GLY A 355 14.12 -0.61 15.62
N ASP A 356 13.58 -0.74 16.83
CA ASP A 356 14.05 -1.60 17.91
C ASP A 356 14.06 -3.08 17.52
N PHE A 357 14.89 -3.84 18.22
CA PHE A 357 15.08 -5.28 18.04
C PHE A 357 14.66 -6.01 19.31
N GLY A 358 13.85 -7.06 19.17
CA GLY A 358 13.22 -7.66 20.34
C GLY A 358 11.98 -8.45 20.01
N ARG A 359 11.11 -8.60 21.01
CA ARG A 359 9.80 -9.26 20.88
C ARG A 359 8.73 -8.44 21.58
N LEU A 360 7.59 -8.26 20.93
CA LEU A 360 6.37 -7.73 21.50
C LEU A 360 5.36 -8.86 21.64
N LEU A 361 4.85 -9.03 22.85
CA LEU A 361 3.80 -9.99 23.17
C LEU A 361 2.55 -9.21 23.56
N LEU A 362 1.41 -9.59 23.00
CA LEU A 362 0.10 -9.16 23.49
C LEU A 362 -0.59 -10.38 24.10
N THR A 363 -0.96 -10.26 25.36
CA THR A 363 -1.55 -11.36 26.12
C THR A 363 -2.90 -10.93 26.67
N GLN A 364 -3.88 -11.84 26.66
CA GLN A 364 -5.11 -11.69 27.43
C GLN A 364 -5.08 -12.62 28.64
N THR A 365 -5.46 -12.13 29.80
CA THR A 365 -5.51 -12.88 31.05
C THR A 365 -6.92 -12.77 31.63
N PRO A 366 -7.76 -13.81 31.50
CA PRO A 366 -9.10 -13.83 32.09
C PRO A 366 -9.03 -13.68 33.61
N ALA A 367 -10.10 -13.13 34.22
CA ALA A 367 -10.18 -13.03 35.68
C ALA A 367 -10.06 -14.41 36.33
N GLY A 368 -8.97 -14.64 37.07
CA GLY A 368 -8.69 -15.94 37.73
C GLY A 368 -8.27 -17.07 36.78
N GLY A 369 -7.93 -16.77 35.52
CA GLY A 369 -7.46 -17.73 34.53
C GLY A 369 -5.99 -17.56 34.15
N ASP A 370 -5.50 -18.47 33.31
CA ASP A 370 -4.13 -18.42 32.79
C ASP A 370 -4.00 -17.43 31.61
N PRO A 371 -2.83 -16.77 31.45
CA PRO A 371 -2.56 -15.90 30.32
C PRO A 371 -2.55 -16.66 28.99
N ALA A 372 -3.19 -16.08 27.97
CA ALA A 372 -3.18 -16.58 26.60
C ALA A 372 -2.58 -15.52 25.65
N VAL A 373 -1.54 -15.92 24.92
CA VAL A 373 -0.86 -15.03 23.95
C VAL A 373 -1.74 -14.85 22.71
N LEU A 374 -2.09 -13.60 22.42
CA LEU A 374 -2.84 -13.20 21.23
C LEU A 374 -1.89 -12.89 20.06
N PHE A 375 -0.81 -12.15 20.34
CA PHE A 375 0.21 -11.79 19.35
C PHE A 375 1.59 -12.01 19.93
N ASP A 376 2.48 -12.51 19.08
CA ASP A 376 3.90 -12.65 19.37
C ASP A 376 4.67 -12.24 18.11
N VAL A 377 5.24 -11.04 18.14
CA VAL A 377 5.82 -10.39 16.97
C VAL A 377 7.25 -9.96 17.27
N ALA A 378 8.16 -10.24 16.35
CA ALA A 378 9.52 -9.70 16.44
C ALA A 378 9.53 -8.22 16.05
N LEU A 379 10.16 -7.38 16.89
CA LEU A 379 10.19 -5.93 16.67
C LEU A 379 10.86 -5.56 15.35
N GLU A 380 11.84 -6.35 14.90
CA GLU A 380 12.52 -6.17 13.62
C GLU A 380 11.61 -6.33 12.38
N ASN A 381 10.41 -6.91 12.53
CA ASN A 381 9.50 -7.16 11.42
C ASN A 381 8.62 -5.96 11.07
N PHE A 382 8.58 -4.91 11.90
CA PHE A 382 7.69 -3.76 11.67
C PHE A 382 8.27 -2.42 12.12
N ARG A 383 7.67 -1.36 11.59
CA ARG A 383 7.77 0.02 12.10
C ARG A 383 6.39 0.49 12.53
N ASP A 384 5.44 0.34 11.61
CA ASP A 384 4.01 0.40 11.90
C ASP A 384 3.36 -0.83 11.28
N ASN A 385 2.50 -1.52 12.03
CA ASN A 385 1.77 -2.69 11.53
C ASN A 385 0.35 -2.71 12.06
N ASP A 386 -0.62 -2.70 11.16
CA ASP A 386 -2.04 -2.66 11.48
C ASP A 386 -2.73 -4.02 11.28
N PHE A 387 -3.64 -4.34 12.19
CA PHE A 387 -4.51 -5.50 12.13
C PHE A 387 -5.96 -5.04 12.31
N HIS A 388 -6.83 -5.46 11.38
CA HIS A 388 -8.27 -5.24 11.45
C HIS A 388 -9.00 -6.59 11.42
N PHE A 389 -9.83 -6.86 12.42
CA PHE A 389 -10.54 -8.13 12.55
C PHE A 389 -11.98 -8.00 12.07
N GLN A 390 -12.37 -8.87 11.13
CA GLN A 390 -13.78 -9.02 10.73
C GLN A 390 -14.62 -9.62 11.87
N THR A 391 -14.03 -10.52 12.64
CA THR A 391 -14.61 -11.10 13.86
C THR A 391 -13.81 -10.58 15.05
N PRO A 392 -14.42 -9.77 15.94
CA PRO A 392 -13.67 -9.15 17.03
C PRO A 392 -13.13 -10.19 18.01
N ILE A 393 -11.97 -9.89 18.61
CA ILE A 393 -11.48 -10.62 19.77
C ILE A 393 -12.31 -10.15 20.98
N VAL A 394 -13.02 -11.07 21.61
CA VAL A 394 -13.94 -10.75 22.71
C VAL A 394 -13.25 -10.97 24.05
N LEU A 395 -13.12 -9.90 24.82
CA LEU A 395 -12.58 -9.91 26.18
C LEU A 395 -13.75 -9.79 27.19
N PRO A 396 -14.07 -10.85 27.95
CA PRO A 396 -15.07 -10.80 29.01
C PRO A 396 -14.68 -9.88 30.17
N SER A 397 -15.66 -9.58 31.02
CA SER A 397 -15.49 -8.82 32.27
C SER A 397 -14.27 -9.27 33.08
N GLY A 398 -13.48 -8.32 33.57
CA GLY A 398 -12.30 -8.57 34.39
C GLY A 398 -11.09 -9.16 33.65
N THR A 399 -11.19 -9.39 32.34
CA THR A 399 -10.03 -9.80 31.53
C THR A 399 -9.03 -8.65 31.41
N ALA A 400 -7.76 -8.92 31.67
CA ALA A 400 -6.67 -7.99 31.45
C ALA A 400 -6.03 -8.22 30.07
N LEU A 401 -5.87 -7.15 29.29
CA LEU A 401 -5.07 -7.11 28.08
C LEU A 401 -3.73 -6.44 28.41
N THR A 402 -2.62 -7.12 28.15
CA THR A 402 -1.28 -6.65 28.51
C THR A 402 -0.35 -6.71 27.31
N MET A 403 0.30 -5.59 26.99
CA MET A 403 1.45 -5.54 26.08
C MET A 403 2.73 -5.74 26.89
N SER A 404 3.58 -6.65 26.44
CA SER A 404 4.89 -6.93 27.04
C SER A 404 5.99 -6.84 26.00
N VAL A 405 7.12 -6.23 26.32
CA VAL A 405 8.25 -6.05 25.39
C VAL A 405 9.53 -6.63 25.97
N ILE A 406 10.19 -7.50 25.19
CA ILE A 406 11.56 -7.97 25.43
C ILE A 406 12.49 -7.17 24.51
N CYS A 407 13.10 -6.10 25.05
CA CYS A 407 14.04 -5.26 24.31
C CYS A 407 15.41 -5.94 24.24
N ARG A 408 15.86 -6.30 23.03
CA ARG A 408 17.22 -6.83 22.81
C ARG A 408 18.21 -5.71 22.47
N ALA A 409 17.81 -4.77 21.63
CA ALA A 409 18.61 -3.60 21.27
C ALA A 409 17.72 -2.45 20.78
N PRO A 410 17.96 -1.19 21.20
CA PRO A 410 17.28 -0.03 20.66
C PRO A 410 17.69 0.21 19.20
N GLY A 411 16.76 0.74 18.41
CA GLY A 411 16.99 1.15 17.04
C GLY A 411 17.86 2.40 16.94
N GLN A 412 18.34 2.69 15.72
CA GLN A 412 19.15 3.88 15.43
C GLN A 412 18.54 4.67 14.28
N PRO A 413 17.62 5.60 14.56
CA PRO A 413 17.06 6.49 13.55
C PRO A 413 18.15 7.34 12.88
N GLN A 414 18.02 7.56 11.57
CA GLN A 414 18.94 8.42 10.83
C GLN A 414 18.76 9.88 11.26
N ASN A 415 19.88 10.59 11.47
CA ASN A 415 19.94 12.01 11.88
C ASN A 415 19.61 12.33 13.36
N GLU A 416 19.52 11.33 14.24
CA GLU A 416 19.37 11.60 15.68
C GLU A 416 20.74 11.81 16.34
N THR A 417 21.01 13.05 16.78
CA THR A 417 22.24 13.37 17.54
C THR A 417 22.08 12.89 18.98
N SER A 418 22.76 11.79 19.30
CA SER A 418 22.62 10.91 20.47
C SER A 418 21.66 9.73 20.20
N PRO A 419 22.19 8.52 19.94
CA PRO A 419 21.35 7.36 19.67
C PRO A 419 20.52 6.98 20.91
N PRO A 420 19.27 6.52 20.74
CA PRO A 420 18.43 6.04 21.82
C PRO A 420 19.11 4.93 22.64
N THR A 421 18.85 4.92 23.95
CA THR A 421 19.40 3.93 24.90
C THR A 421 18.36 2.93 25.39
N GLN A 422 17.10 3.08 24.99
CA GLN A 422 15.96 2.27 25.38
C GLN A 422 15.10 1.99 24.15
N CYS A 423 14.49 0.81 24.10
CA CYS A 423 13.41 0.57 23.14
C CYS A 423 12.20 1.44 23.51
N ASP A 424 11.42 1.85 22.52
CA ASP A 424 10.22 2.69 22.63
C ASP A 424 9.13 2.15 21.72
N ASP A 425 8.40 1.18 22.26
CA ASP A 425 7.37 0.46 21.53
C ASP A 425 5.98 0.85 22.05
N ALA A 426 5.01 0.84 21.15
CA ALA A 426 3.63 1.10 21.51
C ALA A 426 2.64 0.21 20.76
N LEU A 427 1.48 0.04 21.36
CA LEU A 427 0.34 -0.63 20.78
C LEU A 427 -0.88 0.26 21.00
N VAL A 428 -1.57 0.61 19.91
CA VAL A 428 -2.88 1.24 19.96
C VAL A 428 -3.91 0.18 19.64
N PHE A 429 -4.97 0.09 20.43
CA PHE A 429 -6.10 -0.77 20.12
C PHE A 429 -7.41 0.00 20.19
N SER A 430 -8.36 -0.41 19.34
CA SER A 430 -9.72 0.12 19.32
C SER A 430 -10.76 -0.98 19.25
N GLY A 431 -11.94 -0.65 19.75
CA GLY A 431 -13.06 -1.57 19.79
C GLY A 431 -14.30 -0.94 20.41
N GLN A 432 -15.25 -1.81 20.77
CA GLN A 432 -16.46 -1.41 21.48
C GLN A 432 -16.48 -2.03 22.87
N LEU A 433 -16.62 -1.19 23.89
CA LEU A 433 -16.95 -1.64 25.24
C LEU A 433 -18.47 -1.69 25.39
N ALA A 434 -19.00 -2.89 25.53
CA ALA A 434 -20.40 -3.15 25.85
C ALA A 434 -20.57 -3.24 27.37
N VAL A 435 -21.42 -2.40 27.94
CA VAL A 435 -21.79 -2.47 29.37
C VAL A 435 -23.31 -2.58 29.47
N PRO A 436 -23.85 -3.39 30.40
CA PRO A 436 -25.28 -3.45 30.65
C PRO A 436 -25.84 -2.06 30.94
N ALA A 437 -26.94 -1.67 30.27
CA ALA A 437 -27.62 -0.43 30.59
C ALA A 437 -28.12 -0.50 32.05
N PRO A 438 -27.99 0.59 32.84
CA PRO A 438 -28.58 0.63 34.16
C PRO A 438 -30.10 0.43 34.06
N PRO A 439 -30.72 -0.24 35.05
CA PRO A 439 -32.18 -0.38 35.06
C PRO A 439 -32.82 1.02 35.05
N PRO A 440 -33.98 1.18 34.38
CA PRO A 440 -34.68 2.46 34.38
C PRO A 440 -34.95 2.92 35.81
N ALA A 441 -34.68 4.19 36.10
CA ALA A 441 -34.98 4.78 37.40
C ALA A 441 -36.51 4.68 37.68
N PRO A 442 -36.92 4.40 38.93
CA PRO A 442 -38.32 4.20 39.29
C PRO A 442 -39.19 5.46 39.12
#